data_AF-C6HFF7-F1
#
_entry.id   AF-C6HFF7-F1
#
_cell.length_a   1.000
_cell.length_b   1.000
_cell.length_c   1.000
_cell.angle_alpha   90.00
_cell.angle_beta   90.00
_cell.angle_gamma   90.00
#
_symmetry.space_group_name_H-M   'P 1'
#
loop_
_entity.id
_entity.type
_entity.pdbx_description
1 polymer ?
#
loop_
_entity_poly.entity_id
_entity_poly.type
_entity_poly.pdbx_seq_one_letter_code
_entity_poly.pdbx_strand_id
1 'polypeptide(L)'
;MVAMKERGVDMMYGRWLIEGAPRVLLVDTSSGYKYLDEWKGDLWNAAAIPSPAEDGETNEAIVFGYLVAWFLGEYISRDRTRAVVAHFHEWLAGVALPLTKKRHMDVTTIFTTHATLLGRYLCAGSVDFYNNLQFFDVDAEAGKRGIYHRYCIERAAAHSADVFTTVSHITAFESEHLLKRKPDGVLPNGLNVKKFSAVHEFQNLHSNAKDKINDFVRGHFYGHNDFDLKIHYILHRRPLRISEQGTGSNMTVVAFIIMPAQTSSLTVEALKGQAVVKSLRDTLEMVEQGIGRRLFERCLSWKEGDNMPDEKDLITSQDRVLLRRRLFAMKRHQLPPIVTHNMVNDADDPVLNQLRRVQLFNHPSDRVKVVFHPEFLNSSNPVLPLDYDDFVRGTNLGVFPSYYEPWGYTPAECTVMGIPSITTNLSGFGCYMEELIENSSDYGIYIVDRRMKGVDDSVNQLTNFMFEFACKSRRQRINQRNRTERLSDLLDWKRMGMEYVKARQLALRRAYPTSFDPAEDFSDIIGGTEQKISRPFSVPGSPRDRTGMMTPGDFASLQEGREGLSTEDYIAWKLPEEEDAEEYPFPLTLRKKAVPVEQPHSPDREVTTNGDNSVKS
;
A
#
# COMPACT_ATOMS: atom_id res chain seq x y z
N MET A 1 -29.07 -5.71 -20.42
CA MET A 1 -29.01 -7.16 -20.11
C MET A 1 -29.90 -7.97 -21.03
N VAL A 2 -31.23 -7.80 -21.04
CA VAL A 2 -32.14 -8.57 -21.94
C VAL A 2 -31.68 -8.54 -23.40
N ALA A 3 -31.43 -7.35 -23.96
CA ALA A 3 -30.95 -7.21 -25.34
C ALA A 3 -29.58 -7.86 -25.63
N MET A 4 -28.69 -7.92 -24.64
CA MET A 4 -27.40 -8.62 -24.78
C MET A 4 -27.62 -10.14 -24.78
N LYS A 5 -28.49 -10.62 -23.87
CA LYS A 5 -28.86 -12.03 -23.75
C LYS A 5 -29.59 -12.56 -24.97
N GLU A 6 -30.48 -11.77 -25.58
CA GLU A 6 -31.13 -12.09 -26.86
C GLU A 6 -30.15 -12.32 -28.00
N ARG A 7 -28.97 -11.69 -27.94
CA ARG A 7 -27.86 -11.88 -28.90
C ARG A 7 -26.87 -12.97 -28.45
N GLY A 8 -27.22 -13.70 -27.39
CA GLY A 8 -26.44 -14.82 -26.86
C GLY A 8 -25.19 -14.38 -26.12
N VAL A 9 -25.20 -13.21 -25.46
CA VAL A 9 -24.16 -12.76 -24.52
C VAL A 9 -24.67 -12.94 -23.10
N ASP A 10 -24.02 -13.81 -22.33
CA ASP A 10 -24.36 -14.05 -20.95
C ASP A 10 -23.68 -13.04 -20.01
N MET A 11 -24.45 -12.56 -19.04
CA MET A 11 -24.00 -11.56 -18.08
C MET A 11 -24.61 -11.86 -16.71
N MET A 12 -23.82 -11.69 -15.66
CA MET A 12 -24.25 -11.81 -14.27
C MET A 12 -24.25 -10.44 -13.61
N TYR A 13 -25.38 -10.08 -13.00
CA TYR A 13 -25.51 -8.86 -12.22
C TYR A 13 -25.59 -9.19 -10.73
N GLY A 14 -24.87 -8.45 -9.90
CA GLY A 14 -24.85 -8.68 -8.47
C GLY A 14 -24.23 -7.52 -7.70
N ARG A 15 -23.86 -7.79 -6.45
CA ARG A 15 -23.06 -6.88 -5.62
C ARG A 15 -21.78 -7.59 -5.22
N TRP A 16 -20.67 -6.86 -5.28
CA TRP A 16 -19.39 -7.41 -4.83
C TRP A 16 -19.37 -7.48 -3.31
N LEU A 17 -19.00 -8.64 -2.76
CA LEU A 17 -18.91 -8.92 -1.32
C LEU A 17 -17.68 -8.27 -0.68
N ILE A 18 -17.61 -6.95 -0.77
CA ILE A 18 -16.61 -6.08 -0.14
C ILE A 18 -17.32 -4.90 0.53
N GLU A 19 -16.57 -4.11 1.31
CA GLU A 19 -17.07 -2.87 1.91
C GLU A 19 -17.66 -1.92 0.84
N GLY A 20 -18.82 -1.32 1.13
CA GLY A 20 -19.60 -0.50 0.19
C GLY A 20 -20.52 -1.28 -0.76
N ALA A 21 -20.34 -2.60 -0.90
CA ALA A 21 -21.19 -3.49 -1.72
C ALA A 21 -21.56 -2.94 -3.12
N PRO A 22 -20.57 -2.53 -3.94
CA PRO A 22 -20.81 -1.91 -5.24
C PRO A 22 -21.54 -2.87 -6.17
N ARG A 23 -22.39 -2.32 -7.03
CA ARG A 23 -23.08 -3.08 -8.08
C ARG A 23 -22.06 -3.50 -9.13
N VAL A 24 -22.09 -4.77 -9.52
CA VAL A 24 -21.20 -5.33 -10.52
C VAL A 24 -21.98 -6.01 -11.63
N LEU A 25 -21.43 -5.93 -12.83
CA LEU A 25 -21.90 -6.64 -14.01
C LEU A 25 -20.72 -7.43 -14.57
N LEU A 26 -20.75 -8.74 -14.38
CA LEU A 26 -19.74 -9.66 -14.89
C LEU A 26 -20.19 -10.15 -16.26
N VAL A 27 -19.36 -9.91 -17.27
CA VAL A 27 -19.62 -10.34 -18.65
C VAL A 27 -18.93 -11.68 -18.88
N ASP A 28 -19.67 -12.69 -19.32
CA ASP A 28 -19.09 -13.97 -19.69
C ASP A 28 -18.45 -13.85 -21.08
N THR A 29 -17.13 -13.78 -21.11
CA THR A 29 -16.34 -13.64 -22.34
C THR A 29 -16.44 -14.86 -23.24
N SER A 30 -16.70 -16.06 -22.68
CA SER A 30 -16.86 -17.29 -23.47
C SER A 30 -17.94 -17.15 -24.55
N SER A 31 -19.00 -16.39 -24.26
CA SER A 31 -20.10 -16.09 -25.17
C SER A 31 -19.69 -15.24 -26.39
N GLY A 32 -18.59 -14.51 -26.29
CA GLY A 32 -18.07 -13.62 -27.33
C GLY A 32 -17.03 -14.26 -28.26
N TYR A 33 -16.45 -15.40 -27.91
CA TYR A 33 -15.39 -16.05 -28.71
C TYR A 33 -15.82 -16.42 -30.13
N LYS A 34 -17.13 -16.67 -30.35
CA LYS A 34 -17.70 -16.90 -31.68
C LYS A 34 -17.52 -15.72 -32.65
N TYR A 35 -17.28 -14.52 -32.14
CA TYR A 35 -17.05 -13.30 -32.92
C TYR A 35 -15.56 -12.91 -33.00
N LEU A 36 -14.65 -13.69 -32.40
CA LEU A 36 -13.25 -13.29 -32.23
C LEU A 36 -12.57 -12.93 -33.55
N ASP A 37 -12.73 -13.77 -34.59
CA ASP A 37 -12.08 -13.54 -35.89
C ASP A 37 -12.58 -12.26 -36.57
N GLU A 38 -13.88 -12.00 -36.48
CA GLU A 38 -14.49 -10.76 -36.98
C GLU A 38 -13.97 -9.54 -36.23
N TRP A 39 -13.94 -9.61 -34.89
CA TRP A 39 -13.49 -8.51 -34.03
C TRP A 39 -12.00 -8.23 -34.15
N LYS A 40 -11.16 -9.24 -34.40
CA LYS A 40 -9.75 -9.03 -34.73
C LYS A 40 -9.59 -8.26 -36.04
N GLY A 41 -10.35 -8.62 -37.06
CA GLY A 41 -10.37 -7.91 -38.34
C GLY A 41 -10.86 -6.46 -38.20
N ASP A 42 -11.96 -6.23 -37.47
CA ASP A 42 -12.46 -4.89 -37.19
C ASP A 42 -11.46 -4.06 -36.38
N LEU A 43 -10.79 -4.65 -35.38
CA LEU A 43 -9.83 -3.94 -34.54
C LEU A 43 -8.59 -3.51 -35.33
N TRP A 44 -8.11 -4.35 -36.24
CA TRP A 44 -7.05 -3.97 -37.18
C TRP A 44 -7.49 -2.81 -38.06
N ASN A 45 -8.70 -2.86 -38.63
CA ASN A 45 -9.26 -1.78 -39.45
C ASN A 45 -9.58 -0.51 -38.64
N ALA A 46 -9.77 -0.63 -37.33
CA ALA A 46 -10.11 0.47 -36.43
C ALA A 46 -8.90 1.21 -35.88
N ALA A 47 -7.88 0.48 -35.46
CA ALA A 47 -6.78 1.03 -34.70
C ALA A 47 -5.41 0.50 -35.14
N ALA A 48 -5.34 -0.30 -36.23
CA ALA A 48 -4.11 -0.95 -36.71
C ALA A 48 -3.39 -1.79 -35.63
N ILE A 49 -4.17 -2.44 -34.76
CA ILE A 49 -3.64 -3.26 -33.67
C ILE A 49 -3.53 -4.72 -34.15
N PRO A 50 -2.31 -5.28 -34.24
CA PRO A 50 -2.14 -6.70 -34.57
C PRO A 50 -2.60 -7.58 -33.40
N SER A 51 -3.08 -8.80 -33.68
CA SER A 51 -3.59 -9.72 -32.66
C SER A 51 -3.25 -11.19 -32.97
N PRO A 52 -2.03 -11.65 -32.63
CA PRO A 52 -1.58 -13.03 -32.85
C PRO A 52 -2.58 -14.05 -32.31
N ALA A 53 -2.83 -15.15 -33.05
CA ALA A 53 -3.82 -16.16 -32.66
C ALA A 53 -3.46 -16.85 -31.34
N GLU A 54 -2.18 -17.13 -31.12
CA GLU A 54 -1.66 -17.88 -29.98
C GLU A 54 -1.71 -17.12 -28.64
N ASP A 55 -1.91 -15.80 -28.66
CA ASP A 55 -1.93 -15.00 -27.42
C ASP A 55 -3.34 -14.95 -26.80
N GLY A 56 -3.61 -15.91 -25.92
CA GLY A 56 -4.87 -16.01 -25.18
C GLY A 56 -5.24 -14.77 -24.36
N GLU A 57 -4.26 -14.07 -23.75
CA GLU A 57 -4.54 -12.87 -22.96
C GLU A 57 -5.02 -11.71 -23.84
N THR A 58 -4.40 -11.55 -25.00
CA THR A 58 -4.82 -10.55 -25.99
C THR A 58 -6.20 -10.88 -26.56
N ASN A 59 -6.46 -12.16 -26.87
CA ASN A 59 -7.77 -12.60 -27.34
C ASN A 59 -8.88 -12.28 -26.32
N GLU A 60 -8.62 -12.57 -25.04
CA GLU A 60 -9.54 -12.28 -23.95
C GLU A 60 -9.81 -10.77 -23.81
N ALA A 61 -8.76 -9.94 -23.86
CA ALA A 61 -8.88 -8.48 -23.82
C ALA A 61 -9.69 -7.92 -25.00
N ILE A 62 -9.53 -8.48 -26.19
CA ILE A 62 -10.31 -8.10 -27.38
C ILE A 62 -11.79 -8.45 -27.17
N VAL A 63 -12.08 -9.71 -26.82
CA VAL A 63 -13.46 -10.17 -26.56
C VAL A 63 -14.13 -9.30 -25.51
N PHE A 64 -13.46 -9.09 -24.38
CA PHE A 64 -13.97 -8.27 -23.29
C PHE A 64 -14.22 -6.82 -23.74
N GLY A 65 -13.26 -6.19 -24.43
CA GLY A 65 -13.40 -4.82 -24.91
C GLY A 65 -14.56 -4.62 -25.89
N TYR A 66 -14.77 -5.57 -26.81
CA TYR A 66 -15.89 -5.53 -27.75
C TYR A 66 -17.24 -5.71 -27.06
N LEU A 67 -17.33 -6.65 -26.11
CA LEU A 67 -18.55 -6.87 -25.32
C LEU A 67 -18.89 -5.66 -24.44
N VAL A 68 -17.89 -5.02 -23.84
CA VAL A 68 -18.08 -3.79 -23.05
C VAL A 68 -18.51 -2.63 -23.95
N ALA A 69 -17.85 -2.42 -25.09
CA ALA A 69 -18.25 -1.38 -26.04
C ALA A 69 -19.68 -1.61 -26.57
N TRP A 70 -20.06 -2.85 -26.82
CA TRP A 70 -21.42 -3.22 -27.21
C TRP A 70 -22.42 -2.89 -26.10
N PHE A 71 -22.14 -3.31 -24.87
CA PHE A 71 -22.98 -3.01 -23.72
C PHE A 71 -23.15 -1.50 -23.52
N LEU A 72 -22.06 -0.72 -23.61
CA LEU A 72 -22.11 0.74 -23.51
C LEU A 72 -22.98 1.34 -24.62
N GLY A 73 -22.87 0.85 -25.86
CA GLY A 73 -23.71 1.28 -26.99
C GLY A 73 -25.20 1.00 -26.77
N GLU A 74 -25.53 -0.20 -26.29
CA GLU A 74 -26.89 -0.57 -25.92
C GLU A 74 -27.39 0.26 -24.73
N TYR A 75 -26.53 0.60 -23.77
CA TYR A 75 -26.87 1.43 -22.61
C TYR A 75 -27.20 2.87 -23.01
N ILE A 76 -26.30 3.56 -23.73
CA ILE A 76 -26.49 4.95 -24.16
C ILE A 76 -27.62 5.10 -25.17
N SER A 77 -27.95 4.04 -25.92
CA SER A 77 -29.11 4.07 -26.83
C SER A 77 -30.44 4.20 -26.07
N ARG A 78 -30.49 3.69 -24.83
CA ARG A 78 -31.70 3.61 -23.99
C ARG A 78 -31.77 4.69 -22.91
N ASP A 79 -30.66 4.99 -22.22
CA ASP A 79 -30.61 6.11 -21.28
C ASP A 79 -30.08 7.36 -21.98
N ARG A 80 -31.00 8.27 -22.34
CA ARG A 80 -30.70 9.56 -22.96
C ARG A 80 -30.74 10.72 -21.96
N THR A 81 -30.87 10.43 -20.67
CA THR A 81 -31.09 11.45 -19.64
C THR A 81 -29.85 11.82 -18.86
N ARG A 82 -28.85 10.93 -18.81
CA ARG A 82 -27.63 11.10 -18.03
C ARG A 82 -26.41 11.06 -18.93
N ALA A 83 -25.43 11.92 -18.65
CA ALA A 83 -24.09 11.74 -19.17
C ALA A 83 -23.47 10.46 -18.59
N VAL A 84 -22.83 9.67 -19.43
CA VAL A 84 -22.17 8.41 -19.04
C VAL A 84 -20.66 8.62 -19.05
N VAL A 85 -20.00 8.25 -17.95
CA VAL A 85 -18.54 8.22 -17.82
C VAL A 85 -18.10 6.77 -17.75
N ALA A 86 -17.24 6.34 -18.67
CA ALA A 86 -16.65 5.01 -18.71
C ALA A 86 -15.15 5.10 -18.35
N HIS A 87 -14.79 4.54 -17.20
CA HIS A 87 -13.42 4.56 -16.69
C HIS A 87 -12.78 3.18 -16.83
N PHE A 88 -11.72 3.10 -17.62
CA PHE A 88 -10.99 1.88 -17.93
C PHE A 88 -9.65 1.87 -17.19
N HIS A 89 -9.33 0.73 -16.57
CA HIS A 89 -8.09 0.52 -15.83
C HIS A 89 -7.27 -0.55 -16.56
N GLU A 90 -6.02 -0.21 -16.87
CA GLU A 90 -5.06 -1.07 -17.57
C GLU A 90 -5.40 -1.47 -19.01
N TRP A 91 -4.36 -1.83 -19.77
CA TRP A 91 -4.47 -2.15 -21.20
C TRP A 91 -5.41 -3.34 -21.49
N LEU A 92 -5.54 -4.28 -20.56
CA LEU A 92 -6.44 -5.44 -20.67
C LEU A 92 -7.91 -5.03 -20.81
N ALA A 93 -8.33 -3.94 -20.17
CA ALA A 93 -9.66 -3.36 -20.34
C ALA A 93 -9.71 -2.28 -21.44
N GLY A 94 -8.56 -1.91 -22.00
CA GLY A 94 -8.39 -0.74 -22.84
C GLY A 94 -8.91 -0.87 -24.28
N VAL A 95 -9.22 -2.08 -24.76
CA VAL A 95 -9.65 -2.31 -26.16
C VAL A 95 -10.96 -1.58 -26.49
N ALA A 96 -11.85 -1.37 -25.52
CA ALA A 96 -13.11 -0.66 -25.75
C ALA A 96 -12.90 0.83 -26.13
N LEU A 97 -11.82 1.46 -25.69
CA LEU A 97 -11.54 2.90 -25.89
C LEU A 97 -11.40 3.32 -27.36
N PRO A 98 -10.56 2.66 -28.19
CA PRO A 98 -10.51 2.98 -29.62
C PRO A 98 -11.86 2.72 -30.32
N LEU A 99 -12.62 1.71 -29.87
CA LEU A 99 -13.93 1.39 -30.44
C LEU A 99 -14.96 2.49 -30.13
N THR A 100 -15.06 2.94 -28.87
CA THR A 100 -15.99 3.99 -28.46
C THR A 100 -15.70 5.30 -29.18
N LYS A 101 -14.41 5.62 -29.38
CA LYS A 101 -13.97 6.81 -30.12
C LYS A 101 -14.30 6.71 -31.61
N LYS A 102 -13.92 5.62 -32.28
CA LYS A 102 -14.17 5.43 -33.72
C LYS A 102 -15.66 5.38 -34.06
N ARG A 103 -16.48 4.81 -33.16
CA ARG A 103 -17.94 4.70 -33.33
C ARG A 103 -18.70 5.96 -32.91
N HIS A 104 -18.01 7.02 -32.48
CA HIS A 104 -18.61 8.27 -32.00
C HIS A 104 -19.71 8.04 -30.97
N MET A 105 -19.44 7.17 -29.99
CA MET A 105 -20.39 6.86 -28.93
C MET A 105 -20.54 8.05 -27.97
N ASP A 106 -21.79 8.34 -27.59
CA ASP A 106 -22.16 9.41 -26.64
C ASP A 106 -21.83 9.01 -25.19
N VAL A 107 -20.54 8.86 -24.91
CA VAL A 107 -19.96 8.47 -23.62
C VAL A 107 -18.61 9.16 -23.48
N THR A 108 -18.29 9.67 -22.29
CA THR A 108 -16.94 10.17 -22.03
C THR A 108 -16.07 9.10 -21.39
N THR A 109 -14.80 9.08 -21.74
CA THR A 109 -13.88 7.99 -21.41
C THR A 109 -12.66 8.44 -20.64
N ILE A 110 -12.29 7.65 -19.63
CA ILE A 110 -11.08 7.85 -18.83
C ILE A 110 -10.25 6.57 -18.92
N PHE A 111 -8.95 6.71 -19.14
CA PHE A 111 -8.00 5.61 -19.08
C PHE A 111 -6.98 5.85 -17.98
N THR A 112 -6.83 4.88 -17.08
CA THR A 112 -5.77 4.88 -16.07
C THR A 112 -4.85 3.69 -16.30
N THR A 113 -3.59 3.95 -16.62
CA THR A 113 -2.53 2.94 -16.58
C THR A 113 -1.85 2.96 -15.22
N HIS A 114 -1.74 1.79 -14.59
CA HIS A 114 -1.08 1.60 -13.30
C HIS A 114 0.40 1.28 -13.50
N ALA A 115 0.81 0.86 -14.70
CA ALA A 115 2.19 0.68 -15.11
C ALA A 115 2.26 0.60 -16.63
N THR A 116 3.36 1.01 -17.27
CA THR A 116 3.50 0.72 -18.70
C THR A 116 4.06 -0.68 -18.92
N LEU A 117 3.62 -1.35 -19.98
CA LEU A 117 4.17 -2.64 -20.39
C LEU A 117 5.68 -2.54 -20.59
N LEU A 118 6.11 -1.61 -21.44
CA LEU A 118 7.53 -1.47 -21.80
C LEU A 118 8.41 -1.17 -20.59
N GLY A 119 7.96 -0.35 -19.64
CA GLY A 119 8.75 -0.05 -18.44
C GLY A 119 9.03 -1.27 -17.59
N ARG A 120 8.04 -2.14 -17.37
CA ARG A 120 8.23 -3.41 -16.65
C ARG A 120 9.32 -4.27 -17.28
N TYR A 121 9.29 -4.43 -18.61
CA TYR A 121 10.27 -5.25 -19.32
C TYR A 121 11.65 -4.59 -19.43
N LEU A 122 11.71 -3.27 -19.62
CA LEU A 122 12.97 -2.54 -19.74
C LEU A 122 13.71 -2.49 -18.39
N CYS A 123 13.00 -2.29 -17.28
CA CYS A 123 13.59 -2.32 -15.94
C CYS A 123 14.00 -3.73 -15.48
N ALA A 124 13.39 -4.77 -16.04
CA ALA A 124 13.86 -6.14 -15.83
C ALA A 124 15.16 -6.44 -16.61
N GLY A 125 15.36 -5.77 -17.74
CA GLY A 125 16.63 -5.75 -18.46
C GLY A 125 17.69 -4.97 -17.69
N SER A 126 18.97 -5.36 -17.80
CA SER A 126 20.10 -4.65 -17.18
C SER A 126 20.42 -3.34 -17.90
N VAL A 127 19.41 -2.51 -18.16
CA VAL A 127 19.50 -1.25 -18.88
C VAL A 127 19.23 -0.11 -17.90
N ASP A 128 19.97 0.98 -18.04
CA ASP A 128 19.65 2.22 -17.32
C ASP A 128 18.39 2.84 -17.92
N PHE A 129 17.25 2.59 -17.28
CA PHE A 129 15.92 2.90 -17.80
C PHE A 129 15.61 4.39 -17.72
N TYR A 130 15.60 4.97 -16.52
CA TYR A 130 15.08 6.32 -16.31
C TYR A 130 15.92 7.42 -16.95
N ASN A 131 17.23 7.21 -17.11
CA ASN A 131 18.11 8.17 -17.75
C ASN A 131 18.02 8.13 -19.29
N ASN A 132 17.56 7.02 -19.87
CA ASN A 132 17.51 6.82 -21.32
C ASN A 132 16.09 6.75 -21.90
N LEU A 133 15.06 7.08 -21.10
CA LEU A 133 13.64 7.03 -21.49
C LEU A 133 13.34 7.70 -22.84
N GLN A 134 14.01 8.82 -23.13
CA GLN A 134 13.84 9.59 -24.37
C GLN A 134 14.41 8.90 -25.61
N PHE A 135 15.40 8.03 -25.45
CA PHE A 135 16.16 7.45 -26.55
C PHE A 135 15.67 6.07 -26.98
N PHE A 136 14.70 5.48 -26.27
CA PHE A 136 14.15 4.18 -26.65
C PHE A 136 13.25 4.28 -27.88
N ASP A 137 13.56 3.43 -28.87
CA ASP A 137 12.63 3.07 -29.93
C ASP A 137 11.61 2.07 -29.37
N VAL A 138 10.43 2.59 -29.05
CA VAL A 138 9.34 1.83 -28.41
C VAL A 138 8.82 0.69 -29.27
N ASP A 139 8.78 0.88 -30.59
CA ASP A 139 8.28 -0.13 -31.52
C ASP A 139 9.30 -1.29 -31.65
N ALA A 140 10.58 -0.95 -31.80
CA ALA A 140 11.66 -1.94 -31.84
C ALA A 140 11.80 -2.70 -30.51
N GLU A 141 11.74 -2.01 -29.37
CA GLU A 141 11.88 -2.65 -28.05
C GLU A 141 10.68 -3.57 -27.73
N ALA A 142 9.46 -3.19 -28.14
CA ALA A 142 8.27 -4.04 -28.00
C ALA A 142 8.33 -5.24 -28.95
N GLY A 143 8.81 -5.05 -30.19
CA GLY A 143 9.02 -6.11 -31.18
C GLY A 143 10.04 -7.15 -30.73
N LYS A 144 11.22 -6.73 -30.24
CA LYS A 144 12.28 -7.62 -29.72
C LYS A 144 11.80 -8.55 -28.60
N ARG A 145 10.80 -8.10 -27.83
CA ARG A 145 10.25 -8.83 -26.67
C ARG A 145 8.97 -9.58 -27.00
N GLY A 146 8.48 -9.51 -28.23
CA GLY A 146 7.24 -10.18 -28.65
C GLY A 146 5.98 -9.61 -28.00
N ILE A 147 5.99 -8.35 -27.55
CA ILE A 147 4.86 -7.70 -26.87
C ILE A 147 4.26 -6.54 -27.70
N TYR A 148 4.64 -6.42 -28.96
CA TYR A 148 4.25 -5.32 -29.84
C TYR A 148 2.73 -5.11 -29.89
N HIS A 149 1.96 -6.19 -30.09
CA HIS A 149 0.50 -6.14 -30.12
C HIS A 149 -0.12 -5.66 -28.81
N ARG A 150 0.42 -6.06 -27.66
CA ARG A 150 -0.04 -5.60 -26.34
C ARG A 150 0.28 -4.12 -26.12
N TYR A 151 1.49 -3.70 -26.52
CA TYR A 151 1.89 -2.30 -26.50
C TYR A 151 0.98 -1.43 -27.39
N CYS A 152 0.60 -1.91 -28.58
CA CYS A 152 -0.34 -1.21 -29.45
C CYS A 152 -1.69 -0.99 -28.76
N ILE A 153 -2.21 -1.97 -28.01
CA ILE A 153 -3.46 -1.81 -27.23
C ILE A 153 -3.29 -0.74 -26.15
N GLU A 154 -2.22 -0.81 -25.37
CA GLU A 154 -1.94 0.16 -24.30
C GLU A 154 -1.83 1.59 -24.84
N ARG A 155 -1.07 1.77 -25.93
CA ARG A 155 -0.93 3.07 -26.60
C ARG A 155 -2.24 3.54 -27.22
N ALA A 156 -2.97 2.66 -27.91
CA ALA A 156 -4.25 3.01 -28.51
C ALA A 156 -5.28 3.43 -27.45
N ALA A 157 -5.34 2.72 -26.32
CA ALA A 157 -6.17 3.08 -25.17
C ALA A 157 -5.79 4.48 -24.64
N ALA A 158 -4.50 4.72 -24.40
CA ALA A 158 -4.00 6.01 -23.95
C ALA A 158 -4.35 7.14 -24.90
N HIS A 159 -4.24 6.98 -26.23
CA HIS A 159 -4.57 8.02 -27.21
C HIS A 159 -6.07 8.15 -27.50
N SER A 160 -6.85 7.12 -27.22
CA SER A 160 -8.29 7.11 -27.52
C SER A 160 -9.13 7.71 -26.39
N ALA A 161 -8.70 7.63 -25.13
CA ALA A 161 -9.45 8.18 -24.01
C ALA A 161 -9.57 9.71 -24.07
N ASP A 162 -10.69 10.26 -23.59
CA ASP A 162 -10.83 11.72 -23.44
C ASP A 162 -9.86 12.25 -22.38
N VAL A 163 -9.72 11.50 -21.28
CA VAL A 163 -8.80 11.78 -20.18
C VAL A 163 -7.87 10.60 -19.96
N PHE A 164 -6.57 10.85 -19.93
CA PHE A 164 -5.54 9.86 -19.65
C PHE A 164 -4.87 10.15 -18.32
N THR A 165 -4.73 9.15 -17.46
CA THR A 165 -4.17 9.28 -16.11
C THR A 165 -3.21 8.15 -15.77
N THR A 166 -2.32 8.41 -14.82
CA THR A 166 -1.41 7.41 -14.23
C THR A 166 -1.53 7.43 -12.71
N VAL A 167 -0.93 6.48 -12.01
CA VAL A 167 -1.00 6.41 -10.54
C VAL A 167 0.08 7.19 -9.80
N SER A 168 1.11 7.68 -10.51
CA SER A 168 2.17 8.51 -9.95
C SER A 168 2.80 9.44 -10.98
N HIS A 169 3.55 10.45 -10.50
CA HIS A 169 4.33 11.36 -11.34
C HIS A 169 5.47 10.65 -12.08
N ILE A 170 6.10 9.64 -11.47
CA ILE A 170 7.17 8.87 -12.14
C ILE A 170 6.60 8.04 -13.29
N THR A 171 5.44 7.41 -13.11
CA THR A 171 4.73 6.70 -14.18
C THR A 171 4.15 7.67 -15.22
N ALA A 172 3.83 8.91 -14.83
CA ALA A 172 3.43 9.94 -15.78
C ALA A 172 4.56 10.33 -16.72
N PHE A 173 5.75 10.55 -16.16
CA PHE A 173 6.97 10.81 -16.93
C PHE A 173 7.31 9.66 -17.87
N GLU A 174 7.20 8.42 -17.40
CA GLU A 174 7.37 7.21 -18.21
C GLU A 174 6.35 7.15 -19.36
N SER A 175 5.07 7.38 -19.07
CA SER A 175 3.98 7.31 -20.06
C SER A 175 4.11 8.36 -21.16
N GLU A 176 4.57 9.56 -20.82
CA GLU A 176 4.85 10.62 -21.79
C GLU A 176 5.84 10.15 -22.87
N HIS A 177 6.88 9.41 -22.48
CA HIS A 177 7.93 8.93 -23.37
C HIS A 177 7.59 7.59 -24.03
N LEU A 178 6.97 6.65 -23.33
CA LEU A 178 6.70 5.30 -23.85
C LEU A 178 5.37 5.22 -24.59
N LEU A 179 4.32 5.86 -24.06
CA LEU A 179 2.98 5.89 -24.68
C LEU A 179 2.77 7.11 -25.58
N LYS A 180 3.74 8.03 -25.63
CA LYS A 180 3.72 9.23 -26.49
C LYS A 180 2.51 10.14 -26.24
N ARG A 181 1.96 10.09 -25.01
CA ARG A 181 0.90 10.99 -24.52
C ARG A 181 1.22 11.33 -23.07
N LYS A 182 1.32 12.63 -22.77
CA LYS A 182 1.42 13.11 -21.40
C LYS A 182 0.07 12.89 -20.69
N PRO A 183 0.03 12.26 -19.50
CA PRO A 183 -1.20 12.15 -18.73
C PRO A 183 -1.75 13.53 -18.35
N ASP A 184 -3.08 13.62 -18.30
CA ASP A 184 -3.83 14.80 -17.90
C ASP A 184 -3.80 15.03 -16.37
N GLY A 185 -3.51 13.97 -15.60
CA GLY A 185 -3.40 14.02 -14.15
C GLY A 185 -2.90 12.70 -13.56
N VAL A 186 -2.63 12.74 -12.26
CA VAL A 186 -2.22 11.58 -11.47
C VAL A 186 -3.35 11.19 -10.52
N LEU A 187 -3.64 9.90 -10.43
CA LEU A 187 -4.63 9.30 -9.55
C LEU A 187 -3.91 8.37 -8.53
N PRO A 188 -3.35 8.93 -7.44
CA PRO A 188 -2.69 8.14 -6.41
C PRO A 188 -3.64 7.07 -5.83
N ASN A 189 -3.09 5.90 -5.49
CA ASN A 189 -3.91 4.83 -4.92
C ASN A 189 -4.04 5.00 -3.41
N GLY A 190 -5.27 5.24 -2.96
CA GLY A 190 -5.61 5.33 -1.55
C GLY A 190 -5.74 3.96 -0.88
N LEU A 191 -5.83 4.01 0.45
CA LEU A 191 -6.15 2.88 1.31
C LEU A 191 -7.38 3.23 2.16
N ASN A 192 -8.13 2.21 2.59
CA ASN A 192 -9.18 2.41 3.60
C ASN A 192 -8.53 2.40 4.98
N VAL A 193 -8.33 3.59 5.57
CA VAL A 193 -7.68 3.71 6.87
C VAL A 193 -8.70 3.43 7.97
N LYS A 194 -8.57 2.28 8.63
CA LYS A 194 -9.33 1.97 9.84
C LYS A 194 -8.73 2.73 11.01
N LYS A 195 -9.36 3.84 11.41
CA LYS A 195 -8.97 4.58 12.61
C LYS A 195 -9.35 3.78 13.86
N PHE A 196 -8.38 3.57 14.74
CA PHE A 196 -8.65 3.05 16.08
C PHE A 196 -9.22 4.17 16.95
N SER A 197 -10.19 3.85 17.81
CA SER A 197 -10.79 4.83 18.74
C SER A 197 -9.76 5.38 19.74
N ALA A 198 -8.69 4.62 20.01
CA ALA A 198 -7.60 5.01 20.87
C ALA A 198 -6.26 5.07 20.11
N VAL A 199 -5.66 6.26 20.04
CA VAL A 199 -4.38 6.51 19.33
C VAL A 199 -3.22 5.64 19.85
N HIS A 200 -3.28 5.14 21.09
CA HIS A 200 -2.22 4.28 21.64
C HIS A 200 -2.42 2.78 21.34
N GLU A 201 -3.57 2.38 20.79
CA GLU A 201 -3.90 0.97 20.54
C GLU A 201 -2.94 0.32 19.53
N PHE A 202 -2.53 1.05 18.49
CA PHE A 202 -1.57 0.53 17.51
C PHE A 202 -0.19 0.24 18.13
N GLN A 203 0.20 0.96 19.19
CA GLN A 203 1.46 0.70 19.92
C GLN A 203 1.38 -0.60 20.73
N ASN A 204 0.22 -0.89 21.31
CA ASN A 204 -0.02 -2.16 22.01
C ASN A 204 0.00 -3.33 21.00
N LEU A 205 -0.64 -3.15 19.84
CA LEU A 205 -0.62 -4.13 18.76
C LEU A 205 0.81 -4.36 18.23
N HIS A 206 1.62 -3.32 18.10
CA HIS A 206 3.06 -3.46 17.79
C HIS A 206 3.77 -4.35 18.80
N SER A 207 3.56 -4.12 20.11
CA SER A 207 4.19 -4.93 21.15
C SER A 207 3.77 -6.40 21.06
N ASN A 208 2.47 -6.67 20.96
CA ASN A 208 1.93 -8.03 20.91
C ASN A 208 2.42 -8.80 19.66
N ALA A 209 2.41 -8.15 18.50
CA ALA A 209 2.91 -8.74 17.27
C ALA A 209 4.44 -8.94 17.31
N LYS A 210 5.18 -7.98 17.88
CA LYS A 210 6.63 -8.10 18.06
C LYS A 210 6.98 -9.30 18.95
N ASP A 211 6.19 -9.60 19.97
CA ASP A 211 6.43 -10.76 20.85
C ASP A 211 6.25 -12.09 20.10
N LYS A 212 5.28 -12.19 19.19
CA LYS A 212 5.14 -13.34 18.30
C LYS A 212 6.34 -13.50 17.35
N ILE A 213 6.86 -12.39 16.82
CA ILE A 213 8.09 -12.40 16.00
C ILE A 213 9.29 -12.83 16.86
N ASN A 214 9.44 -12.29 18.08
CA ASN A 214 10.49 -12.67 19.02
C ASN A 214 10.46 -14.18 19.30
N ASP A 215 9.26 -14.75 19.47
CA ASP A 215 9.08 -16.19 19.68
C ASP A 215 9.57 -17.01 18.49
N PHE A 216 9.21 -16.61 17.27
CA PHE A 216 9.75 -17.22 16.07
C PHE A 216 11.29 -17.14 16.06
N VAL A 217 11.88 -15.96 16.31
CA VAL A 217 13.33 -15.76 16.28
C VAL A 217 14.02 -16.63 17.34
N ARG A 218 13.50 -16.71 18.57
CA ARG A 218 14.04 -17.60 19.62
C ARG A 218 14.08 -19.06 19.19
N GLY A 219 13.03 -19.51 18.49
CA GLY A 219 12.92 -20.85 17.91
C GLY A 219 13.85 -21.08 16.73
N HIS A 220 14.01 -20.08 15.85
CA HIS A 220 14.86 -20.16 14.66
C HIS A 220 16.36 -20.18 15.02
N PHE A 221 16.75 -19.37 16.01
CA PHE A 221 18.11 -19.22 16.52
C PHE A 221 18.41 -20.11 17.75
N TYR A 222 17.65 -21.19 17.96
CA TYR A 222 17.90 -22.09 19.10
C TYR A 222 19.36 -22.58 19.15
N GLY A 223 19.94 -22.58 20.34
CA GLY A 223 21.37 -22.86 20.56
C GLY A 223 22.33 -21.71 20.21
N HIS A 224 21.84 -20.65 19.55
CA HIS A 224 22.59 -19.46 19.12
C HIS A 224 21.84 -18.17 19.50
N ASN A 225 21.10 -18.17 20.62
CA ASN A 225 20.41 -16.98 21.15
C ASN A 225 21.37 -16.15 22.00
N ASP A 226 22.46 -15.68 21.40
CA ASP A 226 23.56 -14.93 22.05
C ASP A 226 23.41 -13.41 21.95
N PHE A 227 22.24 -12.93 21.55
CA PHE A 227 21.94 -11.51 21.36
C PHE A 227 20.59 -11.11 21.96
N ASP A 228 20.46 -9.82 22.28
CA ASP A 228 19.21 -9.23 22.77
C ASP A 228 18.33 -8.77 21.58
N LEU A 229 17.07 -9.21 21.56
CA LEU A 229 16.13 -9.05 20.46
C LEU A 229 15.56 -7.63 20.40
N LYS A 230 16.25 -6.73 19.69
CA LYS A 230 15.90 -5.29 19.71
C LYS A 230 15.18 -4.79 18.47
N ILE A 231 15.62 -5.16 17.26
CA ILE A 231 15.14 -4.55 16.01
C ILE A 231 14.89 -5.60 14.91
N HIS A 232 13.71 -5.53 14.30
CA HIS A 232 13.33 -6.33 13.12
C HIS A 232 13.12 -5.44 11.90
N TYR A 233 13.77 -5.78 10.79
CA TYR A 233 13.58 -5.12 9.50
C TYR A 233 12.84 -6.03 8.53
N ILE A 234 11.91 -5.48 7.76
CA ILE A 234 11.31 -6.17 6.60
C ILE A 234 12.01 -5.66 5.36
N LEU A 235 12.57 -6.55 4.57
CA LEU A 235 13.10 -6.25 3.26
C LEU A 235 12.19 -6.88 2.20
N HIS A 236 11.51 -6.05 1.41
CA HIS A 236 10.81 -6.53 0.22
C HIS A 236 11.67 -6.17 -1.00
N ARG A 237 11.96 -7.18 -1.83
CA ARG A 237 12.72 -7.10 -3.09
C ARG A 237 14.23 -6.79 -2.97
N ARG A 238 15.01 -7.85 -3.25
CA ARG A 238 16.47 -7.97 -3.40
C ARG A 238 17.31 -7.68 -2.13
N PRO A 239 18.12 -8.64 -1.65
CA PRO A 239 19.02 -8.41 -0.53
C PRO A 239 20.15 -7.45 -0.91
N LEU A 240 20.36 -6.44 -0.07
CA LEU A 240 21.39 -5.41 -0.24
C LEU A 240 22.59 -5.70 0.65
N ARG A 241 23.75 -5.14 0.27
CA ARG A 241 24.97 -5.21 1.07
C ARG A 241 24.75 -4.39 2.33
N ILE A 242 24.41 -5.04 3.44
CA ILE A 242 24.45 -4.40 4.76
C ILE A 242 25.89 -4.53 5.22
N SER A 243 26.70 -3.49 5.02
CA SER A 243 28.09 -3.50 5.49
C SER A 243 28.12 -3.45 7.01
N GLU A 244 28.93 -4.31 7.64
CA GLU A 244 29.35 -4.14 9.03
C GLU A 244 30.20 -2.86 9.13
N GLN A 245 29.56 -1.72 9.38
CA GLN A 245 30.30 -0.55 9.81
C GLN A 245 30.77 -0.82 11.24
N GLY A 246 32.10 -0.97 11.40
CA GLY A 246 32.85 -1.37 12.60
C GLY A 246 32.75 -0.42 13.79
N THR A 247 31.54 0.01 14.13
CA THR A 247 31.22 0.57 15.43
C THR A 247 30.88 -0.61 16.33
N GLY A 248 31.49 -0.73 17.50
CA GLY A 248 31.25 -1.82 18.47
C GLY A 248 29.85 -1.77 19.09
N SER A 249 28.80 -1.64 18.27
CA SER A 249 27.41 -1.57 18.67
C SER A 249 26.95 -2.91 19.21
N ASN A 250 26.25 -2.85 20.34
CA ASN A 250 25.58 -4.01 20.95
C ASN A 250 24.19 -4.28 20.33
N MET A 251 23.82 -3.56 19.27
CA MET A 251 22.54 -3.73 18.60
C MET A 251 22.59 -4.92 17.63
N THR A 252 21.56 -5.75 17.66
CA THR A 252 21.35 -6.82 16.67
C THR A 252 20.10 -6.54 15.86
N VAL A 253 20.23 -6.67 14.54
CA VAL A 253 19.14 -6.53 13.58
C VAL A 253 18.82 -7.90 13.00
N VAL A 254 17.55 -8.27 12.96
CA VAL A 254 17.09 -9.45 12.21
C VAL A 254 16.30 -8.96 11.00
N ALA A 255 16.85 -9.19 9.81
CA ALA A 255 16.25 -8.81 8.54
C ALA A 255 15.46 -9.98 7.95
N PHE A 256 14.16 -9.76 7.76
CA PHE A 256 13.24 -10.70 7.13
C PHE A 256 13.09 -10.39 5.66
N ILE A 257 13.19 -11.40 4.81
CA ILE A 257 12.88 -11.31 3.39
C ILE A 257 11.62 -12.13 3.15
N ILE A 258 10.49 -11.47 2.88
CA ILE A 258 9.21 -12.12 2.60
C ILE A 258 8.93 -12.00 1.11
N MET A 259 9.29 -13.03 0.34
CA MET A 259 9.15 -13.04 -1.11
C MET A 259 8.83 -14.46 -1.59
N PRO A 260 7.60 -14.72 -2.08
CA PRO A 260 7.23 -16.04 -2.58
C PRO A 260 8.20 -16.56 -3.64
N ALA A 261 8.63 -17.81 -3.47
CA ALA A 261 9.47 -18.50 -4.43
C ALA A 261 9.03 -19.97 -4.55
N GLN A 262 9.55 -20.68 -5.55
CA GLN A 262 9.23 -22.10 -5.74
C GLN A 262 9.84 -22.94 -4.62
N THR A 263 8.97 -23.49 -3.77
CA THR A 263 9.33 -24.29 -2.59
C THR A 263 8.51 -25.58 -2.56
N SER A 264 8.99 -26.56 -1.80
CA SER A 264 8.25 -27.81 -1.57
C SER A 264 7.50 -27.82 -0.24
N SER A 265 8.19 -27.47 0.86
CA SER A 265 7.65 -27.43 2.22
C SER A 265 8.65 -26.75 3.16
N LEU A 266 8.23 -26.54 4.42
CA LEU A 266 9.12 -26.09 5.50
C LEU A 266 10.26 -27.07 5.75
N THR A 267 11.43 -26.54 6.11
CA THR A 267 12.57 -27.38 6.53
C THR A 267 12.27 -28.10 7.85
N VAL A 268 12.80 -29.32 7.99
CA VAL A 268 12.73 -30.07 9.26
C VAL A 268 13.37 -29.28 10.39
N GLU A 269 14.43 -28.51 10.09
CA GLU A 269 15.12 -27.67 11.07
C GLU A 269 14.25 -26.52 11.60
N ALA A 270 13.51 -25.83 10.73
CA ALA A 270 12.61 -24.76 11.15
C ALA A 270 11.52 -25.29 12.10
N LEU A 271 10.89 -26.42 11.76
CA LEU A 271 9.88 -27.06 12.60
C LEU A 271 10.46 -27.56 13.94
N LYS A 272 11.64 -28.20 13.89
CA LYS A 272 12.34 -28.69 15.07
C LYS A 272 12.68 -27.56 16.03
N GLY A 273 13.18 -26.42 15.53
CA GLY A 273 13.54 -25.27 16.36
C GLY A 273 12.37 -24.75 17.18
N GLN A 274 11.20 -24.55 16.53
CA GLN A 274 9.98 -24.12 17.22
C GLN A 274 9.50 -25.16 18.24
N ALA A 275 9.51 -26.45 17.88
CA ALA A 275 9.08 -27.52 18.78
C ALA A 275 9.96 -27.64 20.04
N VAL A 276 11.28 -27.50 19.91
CA VAL A 276 12.21 -27.57 21.03
C VAL A 276 11.99 -26.39 22.00
N VAL A 277 11.86 -25.16 21.48
CA VAL A 277 11.62 -23.97 22.30
C VAL A 277 10.25 -24.00 22.97
N LYS A 278 9.21 -24.43 22.25
CA LYS A 278 7.89 -24.63 22.83
C LYS A 278 7.93 -25.63 23.98
N SER A 279 8.58 -26.78 23.77
CA SER A 279 8.68 -27.81 24.81
C SER A 279 9.46 -27.36 26.05
N LEU A 280 10.47 -26.49 25.87
CA LEU A 280 11.16 -25.85 26.99
C LEU A 280 10.22 -24.92 27.77
N ARG A 281 9.44 -24.08 27.07
CA ARG A 281 8.46 -23.17 27.67
C ARG A 281 7.39 -23.91 28.47
N ASP A 282 6.77 -24.92 27.86
CA ASP A 282 5.74 -25.74 28.53
C ASP A 282 6.30 -26.41 29.81
N THR A 283 7.57 -26.85 29.78
CA THR A 283 8.24 -27.42 30.96
C THR A 283 8.50 -26.36 32.04
N LEU A 284 8.88 -25.14 31.64
CA LEU A 284 9.11 -24.04 32.59
C LEU A 284 7.81 -23.59 33.25
N GLU A 285 6.70 -23.48 32.52
CA GLU A 285 5.39 -23.13 33.07
C GLU A 285 4.91 -24.17 34.10
N MET A 286 5.12 -25.47 33.82
CA MET A 286 4.82 -26.53 34.78
C MET A 286 5.67 -26.39 36.07
N VAL A 287 6.96 -26.09 35.93
CA VAL A 287 7.86 -25.89 37.08
C VAL A 287 7.48 -24.63 37.86
N GLU A 288 7.12 -23.55 37.18
CA GLU A 288 6.67 -22.29 37.79
C GLU A 288 5.41 -22.49 38.63
N GLN A 289 4.38 -23.16 38.07
CA GLN A 289 3.17 -23.50 38.81
C GLN A 289 3.48 -24.38 40.04
N GLY A 290 4.41 -25.33 39.90
CA GLY A 290 4.88 -26.17 40.99
C GLY A 290 5.59 -25.38 42.09
N ILE A 291 6.47 -24.46 41.72
CA ILE A 291 7.16 -23.54 42.65
C ILE A 291 6.13 -22.66 43.37
N GLY A 292 5.20 -22.05 42.63
CA GLY A 292 4.18 -21.17 43.19
C GLY A 292 3.32 -21.87 44.24
N ARG A 293 2.90 -23.11 43.96
CA ARG A 293 2.15 -23.93 44.91
C ARG A 293 2.96 -24.25 46.18
N ARG A 294 4.20 -24.72 46.03
CA ARG A 294 5.08 -25.05 47.18
C ARG A 294 5.41 -23.83 48.02
N LEU A 295 5.67 -22.69 47.37
CA LEU A 295 5.90 -21.42 48.03
C LEU A 295 4.68 -21.00 48.84
N PHE A 296 3.49 -21.08 48.26
CA PHE A 296 2.24 -20.76 48.94
C PHE A 296 1.99 -21.66 50.17
N GLU A 297 2.15 -22.97 50.01
CA GLU A 297 1.98 -23.93 51.12
C GLU A 297 2.99 -23.69 52.25
N ARG A 298 4.27 -23.41 51.92
CA ARG A 298 5.32 -23.12 52.92
C ARG A 298 5.10 -21.79 53.64
N CYS A 299 4.61 -20.78 52.94
CA CYS A 299 4.26 -19.49 53.53
C CYS A 299 3.05 -19.62 54.47
N LEU A 300 2.05 -20.44 54.12
CA LEU A 300 0.92 -20.72 55.01
C LEU A 300 1.33 -21.48 56.27
N SER A 301 2.31 -22.37 56.17
CA SER A 301 2.80 -23.16 57.31
C SER A 301 3.87 -22.44 58.14
N TRP A 302 4.26 -21.22 57.76
CA TRP A 302 5.33 -20.48 58.42
C TRP A 302 4.90 -20.00 59.82
N LYS A 303 5.83 -20.08 60.78
CA LYS A 303 5.65 -19.62 62.15
C LYS A 303 6.80 -18.69 62.54
N GLU A 304 6.55 -17.81 63.49
CA GLU A 304 7.57 -16.90 64.01
C GLU A 304 8.76 -17.70 64.57
N GLY A 305 9.94 -17.52 63.95
CA GLY A 305 11.16 -18.28 64.24
C GLY A 305 11.59 -19.29 63.16
N ASP A 306 10.72 -19.61 62.18
CA ASP A 306 11.08 -20.45 61.03
C ASP A 306 11.92 -19.69 60.00
N ASN A 307 12.84 -20.40 59.35
CA ASN A 307 13.55 -19.88 58.19
C ASN A 307 12.60 -19.67 56.99
N MET A 308 12.89 -18.65 56.19
CA MET A 308 12.21 -18.40 54.92
C MET A 308 12.34 -19.61 53.97
N PRO A 309 11.38 -19.81 53.04
CA PRO A 309 11.47 -20.86 52.02
C PRO A 309 12.79 -20.76 51.24
N ASP A 310 13.57 -21.84 51.21
CA ASP A 310 14.86 -21.90 50.51
C ASP A 310 14.71 -22.51 49.10
N GLU A 311 15.68 -22.26 48.22
CA GLU A 311 15.68 -22.68 46.82
C GLU A 311 15.54 -24.21 46.66
N LYS A 312 16.02 -24.97 47.66
CA LYS A 312 15.91 -26.44 47.73
C LYS A 312 14.49 -26.92 47.99
N ASP A 313 13.68 -26.12 48.68
CA ASP A 313 12.29 -26.43 48.98
C ASP A 313 11.38 -26.13 47.78
N LEU A 314 11.81 -25.19 46.92
CA LEU A 314 11.03 -24.70 45.80
C LEU A 314 11.25 -25.50 44.51
N ILE A 315 12.48 -25.95 44.22
CA ILE A 315 12.79 -26.70 42.99
C ILE A 315 13.16 -28.14 43.32
N THR A 316 12.31 -29.09 42.89
CA THR A 316 12.54 -30.51 43.16
C THR A 316 13.66 -31.10 42.29
N SER A 317 14.21 -32.24 42.71
CA SER A 317 15.18 -32.98 41.89
C SER A 317 14.58 -33.45 40.55
N GLN A 318 13.28 -33.77 40.52
CA GLN A 318 12.57 -34.14 39.29
C GLN A 318 12.49 -32.95 38.31
N ASP A 319 12.18 -31.75 38.81
CA ASP A 319 12.16 -30.51 38.01
C ASP A 319 13.55 -30.26 37.39
N ARG A 320 14.62 -30.42 38.18
CA ARG A 320 16.01 -30.26 37.70
C ARG A 320 16.36 -31.26 36.59
N VAL A 321 15.90 -32.51 36.69
CA VAL A 321 16.13 -33.54 35.66
C VAL A 321 15.38 -33.20 34.37
N LEU A 322 14.12 -32.77 34.46
CA LEU A 322 13.32 -32.34 33.32
C LEU A 322 13.95 -31.14 32.61
N LEU A 323 14.37 -30.11 33.38
CA LEU A 323 15.06 -28.94 32.85
C LEU A 323 16.36 -29.33 32.15
N ARG A 324 17.21 -30.17 32.77
CA ARG A 324 18.44 -30.67 32.13
C ARG A 324 18.17 -31.39 30.81
N ARG A 325 17.11 -32.20 30.73
CA ARG A 325 16.71 -32.89 29.48
C ARG A 325 16.32 -31.90 28.39
N ARG A 326 15.57 -30.84 28.72
CA ARG A 326 15.22 -29.77 27.77
C ARG A 326 16.42 -28.95 27.34
N LEU A 327 17.31 -28.59 28.26
CA LEU A 327 18.56 -27.89 27.96
C LEU A 327 19.48 -28.70 27.04
N PHE A 328 19.52 -30.02 27.18
CA PHE A 328 20.29 -30.87 26.27
C PHE A 328 19.73 -30.83 24.84
N ALA A 329 18.40 -30.79 24.69
CA ALA A 329 17.75 -30.68 23.38
C ALA A 329 17.97 -29.32 22.68
N MET A 330 18.32 -28.27 23.44
CA MET A 330 18.65 -26.95 22.89
C MET A 330 20.02 -26.87 22.22
N LYS A 331 20.88 -27.88 22.38
CA LYS A 331 22.22 -27.89 21.76
C LYS A 331 22.12 -28.02 20.25
N ARG A 332 22.79 -27.11 19.55
CA ARG A 332 22.91 -27.07 18.08
C ARG A 332 24.36 -26.84 17.69
N HIS A 333 24.88 -27.61 16.74
CA HIS A 333 26.26 -27.49 16.25
C HIS A 333 26.38 -26.76 14.90
N GLN A 334 25.27 -26.64 14.17
CA GLN A 334 25.20 -25.95 12.89
C GLN A 334 24.67 -24.53 13.10
N LEU A 335 25.04 -23.61 12.20
CA LEU A 335 24.54 -22.24 12.23
C LEU A 335 23.01 -22.19 11.99
N PRO A 336 22.32 -21.14 12.48
CA PRO A 336 20.92 -20.89 12.14
C PRO A 336 20.73 -20.71 10.63
N PRO A 337 19.72 -21.36 10.01
CA PRO A 337 19.59 -21.34 8.56
C PRO A 337 19.16 -19.96 8.07
N ILE A 338 19.59 -19.58 6.87
CA ILE A 338 19.19 -18.31 6.25
C ILE A 338 17.83 -18.39 5.57
N VAL A 339 17.26 -19.58 5.41
CA VAL A 339 15.97 -19.84 4.76
C VAL A 339 15.12 -20.81 5.58
N THR A 340 13.80 -20.64 5.53
CA THR A 340 12.83 -21.42 6.33
C THR A 340 12.28 -22.65 5.58
N HIS A 341 12.34 -22.65 4.25
CA HIS A 341 11.76 -23.66 3.37
C HIS A 341 12.80 -24.42 2.55
N ASN A 342 12.41 -25.60 2.09
CA ASN A 342 13.13 -26.37 1.08
C ASN A 342 12.82 -25.78 -0.30
N MET A 343 13.79 -25.05 -0.87
CA MET A 343 13.69 -24.45 -2.21
C MET A 343 13.75 -25.53 -3.30
N VAL A 344 12.98 -25.38 -4.36
CA VAL A 344 13.02 -26.30 -5.52
C VAL A 344 14.34 -26.12 -6.29
N ASN A 345 14.71 -24.87 -6.55
CA ASN A 345 15.99 -24.53 -7.18
C ASN A 345 16.81 -23.58 -6.29
N ASP A 346 17.38 -24.16 -5.24
CA ASP A 346 18.18 -23.44 -4.25
C ASP A 346 19.45 -22.79 -4.85
N ALA A 347 20.09 -23.45 -5.81
CA ALA A 347 21.38 -23.05 -6.37
C ALA A 347 21.27 -21.86 -7.33
N ASP A 348 20.13 -21.69 -8.01
CA ASP A 348 19.90 -20.57 -8.93
C ASP A 348 19.03 -19.47 -8.31
N ASP A 349 18.55 -19.65 -7.08
CA ASP A 349 17.72 -18.64 -6.42
C ASP A 349 18.51 -17.33 -6.22
N PRO A 350 18.02 -16.20 -6.75
CA PRO A 350 18.75 -14.94 -6.73
C PRO A 350 18.91 -14.35 -5.32
N VAL A 351 17.98 -14.64 -4.39
CA VAL A 351 18.07 -14.16 -3.01
C VAL A 351 19.15 -14.93 -2.27
N LEU A 352 19.11 -16.26 -2.31
CA LEU A 352 20.07 -17.12 -1.65
C LEU A 352 21.48 -16.94 -2.20
N ASN A 353 21.64 -16.87 -3.51
CA ASN A 353 22.94 -16.61 -4.13
C ASN A 353 23.52 -15.28 -3.72
N GLN A 354 22.68 -14.25 -3.61
CA GLN A 354 23.14 -12.95 -3.14
C GLN A 354 23.56 -12.99 -1.67
N LEU A 355 22.78 -13.65 -0.80
CA LEU A 355 23.14 -13.82 0.62
C LEU A 355 24.45 -14.59 0.80
N ARG A 356 24.64 -15.66 0.04
CA ARG A 356 25.91 -16.42 -0.01
C ARG A 356 27.07 -15.55 -0.48
N ARG A 357 26.86 -14.76 -1.54
CA ARG A 357 27.88 -13.88 -2.11
C ARG A 357 28.34 -12.81 -1.13
N VAL A 358 27.43 -12.26 -0.33
CA VAL A 358 27.76 -11.28 0.72
C VAL A 358 28.12 -11.92 2.06
N GLN A 359 28.18 -13.26 2.12
CA GLN A 359 28.59 -14.06 3.28
C GLN A 359 27.76 -13.83 4.55
N LEU A 360 26.46 -13.53 4.40
CA LEU A 360 25.54 -13.43 5.54
C LEU A 360 24.99 -14.81 5.89
N PHE A 361 25.64 -15.49 6.83
CA PHE A 361 25.33 -16.88 7.23
C PHE A 361 24.82 -17.01 8.67
N ASN A 362 24.46 -15.90 9.31
CA ASN A 362 24.02 -15.87 10.71
C ASN A 362 25.09 -16.36 11.69
N HIS A 363 26.36 -16.05 11.43
CA HIS A 363 27.44 -16.32 12.39
C HIS A 363 27.19 -15.57 13.71
N PRO A 364 27.65 -16.08 14.87
CA PRO A 364 27.53 -15.37 16.15
C PRO A 364 28.06 -13.93 16.12
N SER A 365 29.17 -13.70 15.39
CA SER A 365 29.77 -12.37 15.18
C SER A 365 28.88 -11.40 14.42
N ASP A 366 28.04 -11.90 13.51
CA ASP A 366 27.26 -11.06 12.60
C ASP A 366 26.26 -10.21 13.40
N ARG A 367 26.32 -8.89 13.31
CA ARG A 367 25.34 -8.01 13.96
C ARG A 367 24.01 -7.94 13.23
N VAL A 368 23.99 -8.40 11.99
CA VAL A 368 22.80 -8.44 11.15
C VAL A 368 22.54 -9.90 10.80
N LYS A 369 21.42 -10.42 11.30
CA LYS A 369 20.93 -11.76 10.99
C LYS A 369 19.92 -11.68 9.86
N VAL A 370 19.81 -12.73 9.05
CA VAL A 370 18.90 -12.80 7.91
C VAL A 370 18.02 -14.03 7.99
N VAL A 371 16.72 -13.84 7.69
CA VAL A 371 15.73 -14.91 7.56
C VAL A 371 14.96 -14.70 6.25
N PHE A 372 15.16 -15.60 5.29
CA PHE A 372 14.38 -15.68 4.07
C PHE A 372 13.17 -16.61 4.29
N HIS A 373 11.98 -16.03 4.13
CA HIS A 373 10.70 -16.71 4.17
C HIS A 373 10.03 -16.67 2.79
N PRO A 374 10.27 -17.69 1.94
CA PRO A 374 9.82 -17.75 0.55
C PRO A 374 8.34 -18.11 0.35
N GLU A 375 7.46 -17.71 1.26
CA GLU A 375 6.02 -17.94 1.22
C GLU A 375 5.28 -16.69 1.70
N PHE A 376 4.00 -16.55 1.34
CA PHE A 376 3.15 -15.54 1.96
C PHE A 376 2.87 -15.89 3.41
N LEU A 377 2.84 -14.86 4.25
CA LEU A 377 2.55 -15.01 5.68
C LEU A 377 1.08 -15.37 5.89
N ASN A 378 0.84 -16.31 6.79
CA ASN A 378 -0.48 -16.80 7.15
C ASN A 378 -0.46 -17.21 8.62
N SER A 379 -1.47 -16.81 9.39
CA SER A 379 -1.69 -17.21 10.79
C SER A 379 -1.74 -18.72 11.01
N SER A 380 -2.06 -19.51 9.97
CA SER A 380 -2.06 -20.97 10.00
C SER A 380 -0.66 -21.60 9.86
N ASN A 381 0.38 -20.82 9.57
CA ASN A 381 1.74 -21.33 9.40
C ASN A 381 2.31 -21.82 10.76
N PRO A 382 2.84 -23.05 10.84
CA PRO A 382 3.29 -23.63 12.11
C PRO A 382 4.59 -23.00 12.65
N VAL A 383 5.34 -22.28 11.81
CA VAL A 383 6.62 -21.68 12.18
C VAL A 383 6.47 -20.20 12.52
N LEU A 384 5.74 -19.44 11.71
CA LEU A 384 5.48 -18.02 11.91
C LEU A 384 3.98 -17.75 11.77
N PRO A 385 3.18 -17.97 12.85
CA PRO A 385 1.72 -17.87 12.82
C PRO A 385 1.25 -16.42 12.90
N LEU A 386 1.54 -15.66 11.84
CA LEU A 386 1.17 -14.26 11.68
C LEU A 386 0.61 -14.04 10.28
N ASP A 387 -0.47 -13.27 10.19
CA ASP A 387 -0.88 -12.68 8.93
C ASP A 387 0.05 -11.51 8.59
N TYR A 388 0.08 -11.11 7.32
CA TYR A 388 1.00 -10.07 6.83
C TYR A 388 0.87 -8.75 7.61
N ASP A 389 -0.35 -8.29 7.88
CA ASP A 389 -0.60 -7.03 8.60
C ASP A 389 -0.04 -7.05 10.02
N ASP A 390 -0.24 -8.15 10.75
CA ASP A 390 0.29 -8.32 12.10
C ASP A 390 1.82 -8.40 12.07
N PHE A 391 2.38 -9.09 11.08
CA PHE A 391 3.83 -9.13 10.92
C PHE A 391 4.43 -7.75 10.68
N VAL A 392 3.86 -6.97 9.75
CA VAL A 392 4.29 -5.58 9.49
C VAL A 392 4.23 -4.76 10.78
N ARG A 393 3.11 -4.81 11.51
CA ARG A 393 2.94 -4.14 12.81
C ARG A 393 4.02 -4.53 13.82
N GLY A 394 4.42 -5.80 13.87
CA GLY A 394 5.44 -6.30 14.80
C GLY A 394 6.87 -5.87 14.48
N THR A 395 7.13 -5.39 13.26
CA THR A 395 8.46 -4.95 12.84
C THR A 395 8.76 -3.50 13.20
N ASN A 396 10.00 -3.06 12.99
CA ASN A 396 10.45 -1.72 13.36
C ASN A 396 10.66 -0.80 12.15
N LEU A 397 11.00 -1.36 10.99
CA LEU A 397 11.29 -0.61 9.77
C LEU A 397 11.00 -1.48 8.56
N GLY A 398 10.21 -0.97 7.62
CA GLY A 398 10.08 -1.52 6.28
C GLY A 398 11.17 -0.97 5.36
N VAL A 399 11.78 -1.80 4.51
CA VAL A 399 12.86 -1.41 3.61
C VAL A 399 12.49 -1.86 2.21
N PHE A 400 12.13 -0.91 1.35
CA PHE A 400 11.56 -1.11 0.01
C PHE A 400 12.31 -0.27 -1.03
N PRO A 401 13.59 -0.57 -1.32
CA PRO A 401 14.43 0.24 -2.18
C PRO A 401 14.16 -0.06 -3.66
N SER A 402 12.90 0.08 -4.08
CA SER A 402 12.40 -0.28 -5.40
C SER A 402 13.08 0.50 -6.53
N TYR A 403 13.33 -0.17 -7.66
CA TYR A 403 13.78 0.48 -8.90
C TYR A 403 12.59 0.80 -9.82
N TYR A 404 11.67 -0.17 -10.00
CA TYR A 404 10.44 0.02 -10.75
C TYR A 404 9.24 -0.32 -9.87
N GLU A 405 8.55 0.71 -9.40
CA GLU A 405 7.39 0.60 -8.54
C GLU A 405 6.42 1.75 -8.84
N PRO A 406 5.43 1.53 -9.72
CA PRO A 406 4.56 2.60 -10.18
C PRO A 406 3.79 3.33 -9.08
N TRP A 407 3.43 2.62 -8.01
CA TRP A 407 2.86 3.20 -6.79
C TRP A 407 3.69 2.81 -5.56
N GLY A 408 3.48 1.62 -5.00
CA GLY A 408 4.15 1.19 -3.77
C GLY A 408 3.16 1.05 -2.62
N TYR A 409 2.36 -0.01 -2.69
CA TYR A 409 1.38 -0.33 -1.64
C TYR A 409 2.05 -0.70 -0.32
N THR A 410 3.14 -1.47 -0.36
CA THR A 410 3.85 -1.94 0.84
C THR A 410 4.35 -0.79 1.74
N PRO A 411 5.07 0.25 1.25
CA PRO A 411 5.42 1.40 2.09
C PRO A 411 4.20 2.22 2.54
N ALA A 412 3.13 2.30 1.73
CA ALA A 412 1.88 2.97 2.11
C ALA A 412 1.18 2.24 3.27
N GLU A 413 1.06 0.92 3.19
CA GLU A 413 0.52 0.05 4.24
C GLU A 413 1.34 0.15 5.53
N CYS A 414 2.68 0.13 5.43
CA CYS A 414 3.55 0.36 6.58
C CYS A 414 3.24 1.71 7.26
N THR A 415 3.06 2.76 6.46
CA THR A 415 2.74 4.11 6.97
C THR A 415 1.40 4.13 7.68
N VAL A 416 0.37 3.51 7.09
CA VAL A 416 -0.97 3.37 7.69
C VAL A 416 -0.91 2.58 9.01
N MET A 417 -0.01 1.61 9.13
CA MET A 417 0.20 0.84 10.37
C MET A 417 1.14 1.54 11.37
N GLY A 418 1.60 2.76 11.08
CA GLY A 418 2.51 3.52 11.94
C GLY A 418 3.95 2.96 11.98
N ILE A 419 4.36 2.21 10.96
CA ILE A 419 5.69 1.62 10.82
C ILE A 419 6.52 2.45 9.84
N PRO A 420 7.65 3.04 10.27
CA PRO A 420 8.57 3.76 9.41
C PRO A 420 9.00 2.89 8.22
N SER A 421 9.23 3.52 7.07
CA SER A 421 9.66 2.82 5.86
C SER A 421 10.77 3.57 5.11
N ILE A 422 11.63 2.81 4.46
CA ILE A 422 12.57 3.29 3.45
C ILE A 422 12.02 2.97 2.07
N THR A 423 11.89 3.98 1.22
CA THR A 423 11.45 3.90 -0.18
C THR A 423 12.46 4.62 -1.08
N THR A 424 12.13 4.87 -2.34
CA THR A 424 13.00 5.54 -3.32
C THR A 424 12.25 6.65 -4.05
N ASN A 425 12.99 7.60 -4.60
CA ASN A 425 12.45 8.63 -5.51
C ASN A 425 12.12 8.09 -6.93
N LEU A 426 12.15 6.77 -7.12
CA LEU A 426 11.65 6.07 -8.30
C LEU A 426 10.38 5.25 -8.00
N SER A 427 9.93 5.22 -6.74
CA SER A 427 8.66 4.64 -6.31
C SER A 427 7.59 5.72 -6.32
N GLY A 428 6.40 5.42 -6.84
CA GLY A 428 5.29 6.39 -6.90
C GLY A 428 4.92 6.97 -5.53
N PHE A 429 4.94 6.14 -4.48
CA PHE A 429 4.74 6.53 -3.10
C PHE A 429 5.84 7.46 -2.60
N GLY A 430 7.10 7.18 -2.96
CA GLY A 430 8.24 8.03 -2.61
C GLY A 430 8.12 9.41 -3.23
N CYS A 431 7.82 9.50 -4.54
CA CYS A 431 7.59 10.78 -5.22
C CYS A 431 6.42 11.55 -4.58
N TYR A 432 5.31 10.87 -4.29
CA TYR A 432 4.14 11.48 -3.67
C TYR A 432 4.46 12.09 -2.29
N MET A 433 5.20 11.35 -1.45
CA MET A 433 5.59 11.82 -0.13
C MET A 433 6.62 12.96 -0.16
N GLU A 434 7.53 12.96 -1.14
CA GLU A 434 8.53 14.02 -1.33
C GLU A 434 7.90 15.37 -1.75
N GLU A 435 6.81 15.31 -2.51
CA GLU A 435 6.05 16.50 -2.89
C GLU A 435 5.28 17.09 -1.70
N LEU A 436 4.67 16.22 -0.89
CA LEU A 436 3.83 16.61 0.25
C LEU A 436 4.61 17.09 1.49
N ILE A 437 5.82 16.57 1.72
CA ILE A 437 6.52 16.71 3.01
C ILE A 437 7.95 17.23 2.78
N GLU A 438 8.34 18.31 3.47
CA GLU A 438 9.70 18.87 3.36
C GLU A 438 10.77 18.01 4.06
N ASN A 439 10.48 17.50 5.26
CA ASN A 439 11.37 16.66 6.07
C ASN A 439 10.76 15.27 6.32
N SER A 440 10.71 14.44 5.27
CA SER A 440 10.08 13.12 5.30
C SER A 440 10.66 12.17 6.36
N SER A 441 11.97 12.25 6.64
CA SER A 441 12.67 11.38 7.60
C SER A 441 12.21 11.57 9.05
N ASP A 442 11.79 12.78 9.43
CA ASP A 442 11.26 13.09 10.77
C ASP A 442 9.91 12.41 11.04
N TYR A 443 9.15 12.15 9.97
CA TYR A 443 7.91 11.41 9.98
C TYR A 443 8.11 9.91 9.72
N GLY A 444 9.35 9.44 9.60
CA GLY A 444 9.68 8.02 9.40
C GLY A 444 9.56 7.54 7.95
N ILE A 445 9.51 8.46 6.98
CA ILE A 445 9.58 8.14 5.55
C ILE A 445 10.97 8.49 5.04
N TYR A 446 11.79 7.48 4.77
CA TYR A 446 13.15 7.67 4.28
C TYR A 446 13.19 7.45 2.78
N ILE A 447 13.60 8.45 2.00
CA ILE A 447 13.59 8.37 0.54
C ILE A 447 15.04 8.29 0.06
N VAL A 448 15.42 7.13 -0.48
CA VAL A 448 16.73 6.92 -1.10
C VAL A 448 16.71 7.50 -2.51
N ASP A 449 17.73 8.28 -2.83
CA ASP A 449 17.90 8.81 -4.17
C ASP A 449 18.53 7.75 -5.07
N ARG A 450 17.72 7.19 -5.96
CA ARG A 450 18.11 6.21 -6.97
C ARG A 450 18.05 6.77 -8.40
N ARG A 451 17.66 8.03 -8.55
CA ARG A 451 17.49 8.70 -9.84
C ARG A 451 18.71 9.53 -10.21
N MET A 452 19.23 10.31 -9.27
CA MET A 452 20.32 11.26 -9.51
C MET A 452 21.69 10.75 -9.05
N LYS A 453 21.74 9.59 -8.39
CA LYS A 453 22.96 8.99 -7.83
C LYS A 453 23.31 7.67 -8.48
N GLY A 454 24.61 7.34 -8.42
CA GLY A 454 25.11 6.02 -8.77
C GLY A 454 24.57 4.93 -7.84
N VAL A 455 24.72 3.67 -8.27
CA VAL A 455 24.25 2.51 -7.51
C VAL A 455 24.95 2.42 -6.15
N ASP A 456 26.28 2.59 -6.11
CA ASP A 456 27.04 2.50 -4.86
C ASP A 456 26.67 3.62 -3.88
N ASP A 457 26.47 4.85 -4.37
CA ASP A 457 26.03 5.98 -3.55
C ASP A 457 24.61 5.77 -2.99
N SER A 458 23.72 5.18 -3.79
CA SER A 458 22.37 4.80 -3.37
C SER A 458 22.43 3.74 -2.26
N VAL A 459 23.33 2.74 -2.38
CA VAL A 459 23.55 1.70 -1.38
C VAL A 459 24.13 2.28 -0.09
N ASN A 460 25.09 3.20 -0.20
CA ASN A 460 25.66 3.91 0.96
C ASN A 460 24.60 4.75 1.68
N GLN A 461 23.77 5.48 0.94
CA GLN A 461 22.67 6.27 1.52
C GLN A 461 21.65 5.38 2.25
N LEU A 462 21.24 4.28 1.63
CA LEU A 462 20.36 3.29 2.27
C LEU A 462 20.98 2.75 3.57
N THR A 463 22.25 2.36 3.52
CA THR A 463 22.97 1.81 4.67
C THR A 463 23.04 2.84 5.80
N ASN A 464 23.28 4.12 5.47
CA ASN A 464 23.28 5.20 6.46
C ASN A 464 21.92 5.38 7.12
N PHE A 465 20.82 5.37 6.36
CA PHE A 465 19.47 5.44 6.95
C PHE A 465 19.17 4.26 7.89
N MET A 466 19.56 3.04 7.50
CA MET A 466 19.41 1.86 8.34
C MET A 466 20.25 1.93 9.62
N PHE A 467 21.47 2.48 9.52
CA PHE A 467 22.39 2.67 10.65
C PHE A 467 21.87 3.74 11.61
N GLU A 468 21.47 4.91 11.10
CA GLU A 468 20.88 5.98 11.91
C GLU A 468 19.63 5.51 12.66
N PHE A 469 18.78 4.72 12.00
CA PHE A 469 17.60 4.14 12.64
C PHE A 469 17.98 3.14 13.76
N ALA A 470 18.99 2.31 13.52
CA ALA A 470 19.47 1.35 14.53
C ALA A 470 20.05 2.05 15.77
N CYS A 471 20.62 3.25 15.61
CA CYS A 471 21.15 4.08 16.70
C CYS A 471 20.06 4.79 17.53
N LYS A 472 18.79 4.79 17.09
CA LYS A 472 17.70 5.44 17.85
C LYS A 472 17.43 4.72 19.17
N SER A 473 17.05 5.48 20.20
CA SER A 473 16.54 4.92 21.46
C SER A 473 15.12 4.36 21.30
N ARG A 474 14.65 3.55 22.26
CA ARG A 474 13.26 3.05 22.27
C ARG A 474 12.25 4.19 22.25
N ARG A 475 12.48 5.27 23.02
CA ARG A 475 11.63 6.47 23.06
C ARG A 475 11.59 7.18 21.72
N GLN A 476 12.74 7.35 21.06
CA GLN A 476 12.81 7.96 19.73
C GLN A 476 12.04 7.14 18.69
N ARG A 477 12.13 5.81 18.72
CA ARG A 477 11.36 4.92 17.82
C ARG A 477 9.84 5.01 18.06
N ILE A 478 9.40 5.03 19.31
CA ILE A 478 7.96 5.20 19.64
C ILE A 478 7.44 6.54 19.11
N ASN A 479 8.19 7.63 19.34
CA ASN A 479 7.81 8.95 18.86
C ASN A 479 7.77 9.01 17.33
N GLN A 480 8.72 8.37 16.64
CA GLN A 480 8.73 8.32 15.19
C GLN A 480 7.51 7.55 14.65
N ARG A 481 7.17 6.40 15.23
CA ARG A 481 5.94 5.65 14.86
C ARG A 481 4.67 6.48 15.02
N ASN A 482 4.55 7.23 16.12
CA ASN A 482 3.43 8.15 16.33
C ASN A 482 3.36 9.25 15.28
N ARG A 483 4.49 9.68 14.71
CA ARG A 483 4.51 10.66 13.62
C ARG A 483 4.16 10.01 12.28
N THR A 484 4.66 8.80 12.04
CA THR A 484 4.35 8.02 10.84
C THR A 484 2.85 7.73 10.73
N GLU A 485 2.22 7.33 11.82
CA GLU A 485 0.78 7.02 11.85
C GLU A 485 -0.10 8.24 11.50
N ARG A 486 0.32 9.47 11.86
CA ARG A 486 -0.39 10.71 11.49
C ARG A 486 -0.44 10.96 9.99
N LEU A 487 0.49 10.39 9.22
CA LEU A 487 0.48 10.51 7.75
C LEU A 487 -0.57 9.60 7.09
N SER A 488 -1.17 8.67 7.84
CA SER A 488 -2.18 7.75 7.31
C SER A 488 -3.37 8.48 6.68
N ASP A 489 -3.79 9.61 7.25
CA ASP A 489 -4.88 10.45 6.73
C ASP A 489 -4.61 11.01 5.33
N LEU A 490 -3.34 11.19 4.96
CA LEU A 490 -2.95 11.64 3.62
C LEU A 490 -3.16 10.54 2.57
N LEU A 491 -3.11 9.28 3.01
CA LEU A 491 -3.20 8.08 2.18
C LEU A 491 -4.64 7.53 2.10
N ASP A 492 -5.60 8.16 2.77
CA ASP A 492 -6.98 7.68 2.80
C ASP A 492 -7.74 8.00 1.49
N TRP A 493 -8.61 7.08 1.07
CA TRP A 493 -9.47 7.28 -0.11
C TRP A 493 -10.37 8.51 -0.02
N LYS A 494 -10.71 9.01 1.18
CA LYS A 494 -11.44 10.29 1.34
C LYS A 494 -10.69 11.47 0.73
N ARG A 495 -9.36 11.48 0.83
CA ARG A 495 -8.53 12.53 0.22
C ARG A 495 -8.16 12.16 -1.22
N MET A 496 -7.60 10.98 -1.44
CA MET A 496 -7.12 10.57 -2.77
C MET A 496 -8.24 10.39 -3.79
N GLY A 497 -9.46 10.07 -3.35
CA GLY A 497 -10.64 9.96 -4.19
C GLY A 497 -11.05 11.28 -4.86
N MET A 498 -10.61 12.43 -4.34
CA MET A 498 -10.85 13.74 -4.96
C MET A 498 -10.18 13.85 -6.33
N GLU A 499 -9.03 13.22 -6.54
CA GLU A 499 -8.37 13.20 -7.85
C GLU A 499 -9.21 12.43 -8.89
N TYR A 500 -9.90 11.36 -8.47
CA TYR A 500 -10.86 10.66 -9.33
C TYR A 500 -12.09 11.51 -9.65
N VAL A 501 -12.53 12.39 -8.73
CA VAL A 501 -13.60 13.36 -9.01
C VAL A 501 -13.13 14.36 -10.08
N LYS A 502 -11.93 14.94 -9.93
CA LYS A 502 -11.35 15.87 -10.90
C LYS A 502 -11.21 15.24 -12.29
N ALA A 503 -10.72 14.00 -12.39
CA ALA A 503 -10.60 13.31 -13.68
C ALA A 503 -11.96 13.10 -14.37
N ARG A 504 -13.01 12.78 -13.60
CA ARG A 504 -14.39 12.63 -14.12
C ARG A 504 -15.00 13.96 -14.55
N GLN A 505 -14.78 15.03 -13.79
CA GLN A 505 -15.20 16.38 -14.18
C GLN A 505 -14.50 16.85 -15.46
N LEU A 506 -13.18 16.62 -15.57
CA LEU A 506 -12.41 16.96 -16.77
C LEU A 506 -12.93 16.20 -18.00
N ALA A 507 -13.26 14.91 -17.85
CA ALA A 507 -13.81 14.09 -18.93
C ALA A 507 -15.14 14.65 -19.42
N LEU A 508 -16.07 14.93 -18.49
CA LEU A 508 -17.36 15.52 -18.83
C LEU A 508 -17.23 16.89 -19.50
N ARG A 509 -16.29 17.74 -19.06
CA ARG A 509 -16.06 19.06 -19.65
C ARG A 509 -15.51 18.98 -21.07
N ARG A 510 -14.64 18.00 -21.35
CA ARG A 510 -14.11 17.75 -22.70
C ARG A 510 -15.19 17.21 -23.65
N ALA A 511 -16.03 16.32 -23.17
CA ALA A 511 -17.09 15.70 -23.98
C ALA A 511 -18.29 16.63 -24.21
N TYR A 512 -18.69 17.41 -23.21
CA TYR A 512 -19.89 18.25 -23.23
C TYR A 512 -19.60 19.73 -22.89
N PRO A 513 -18.68 20.41 -23.59
CA PRO A 513 -18.21 21.74 -23.22
C PRO A 513 -19.31 22.81 -23.17
N THR A 514 -20.35 22.67 -23.98
CA THR A 514 -21.51 23.59 -24.00
C THR A 514 -22.41 23.49 -22.76
N SER A 515 -22.23 22.44 -21.95
CA SER A 515 -23.01 22.21 -20.73
C SER A 515 -22.34 22.76 -19.46
N PHE A 516 -21.11 23.29 -19.57
CA PHE A 516 -20.33 23.86 -18.48
C PHE A 516 -20.11 25.36 -18.70
N ASP A 517 -20.17 26.16 -17.64
CA ASP A 517 -19.90 27.59 -17.74
C ASP A 517 -18.39 27.85 -17.60
N PRO A 518 -17.73 28.50 -18.58
CA PRO A 518 -16.31 28.81 -18.49
C PRO A 518 -15.91 29.65 -17.26
N ALA A 519 -16.81 30.49 -16.73
CA ALA A 519 -16.51 31.49 -15.71
C ALA A 519 -16.77 31.02 -14.27
N GLU A 520 -17.78 30.19 -14.03
CA GLU A 520 -18.13 29.69 -12.68
C GLU A 520 -17.41 28.37 -12.33
N ASP A 521 -17.13 27.50 -13.31
CA ASP A 521 -16.64 26.13 -13.04
C ASP A 521 -15.09 25.99 -13.02
N PHE A 522 -14.32 27.06 -13.25
CA PHE A 522 -12.85 26.97 -13.35
C PHE A 522 -12.13 27.07 -12.00
N SER A 523 -12.74 27.74 -11.01
CA SER A 523 -12.15 27.92 -9.67
C SER A 523 -12.13 26.64 -8.82
N ASP A 524 -13.04 25.69 -9.10
CA ASP A 524 -13.25 24.51 -8.24
C ASP A 524 -12.36 23.31 -8.59
N ILE A 525 -11.68 23.34 -9.74
CA ILE A 525 -10.87 22.22 -10.25
C ILE A 525 -9.40 22.36 -9.80
N ILE A 526 -8.90 23.59 -9.73
CA ILE A 526 -7.51 23.91 -9.37
C ILE A 526 -7.50 24.52 -7.97
N GLY A 527 -7.92 23.72 -6.97
CA GLY A 527 -7.62 24.05 -5.58
C GLY A 527 -6.11 24.31 -5.45
N GLY A 528 -5.76 25.52 -5.02
CA GLY A 528 -4.40 26.03 -5.02
C GLY A 528 -3.40 25.11 -4.32
N THR A 529 -2.14 25.19 -4.78
CA THR A 529 -0.91 24.62 -4.23
C THR A 529 -1.04 24.17 -2.78
N GLU A 530 -1.01 22.85 -2.58
CA GLU A 530 -0.91 22.26 -1.25
C GLU A 530 0.25 22.91 -0.48
N GLN A 531 -0.05 23.57 0.65
CA GLN A 531 1.00 23.91 1.61
C GLN A 531 1.66 22.61 2.03
N LYS A 532 2.97 22.49 1.75
CA LYS A 532 3.75 21.35 2.22
C LYS A 532 3.61 21.22 3.73
N ILE A 533 3.43 19.99 4.21
CA ILE A 533 3.33 19.72 5.64
C ILE A 533 4.71 20.01 6.24
N SER A 534 4.80 21.13 6.95
CA SER A 534 6.00 21.51 7.69
C SER A 534 6.00 20.88 9.09
N ARG A 535 7.03 21.20 9.88
CA ARG A 535 7.48 20.51 11.12
C ARG A 535 6.36 19.94 12.00
N PRO A 536 6.56 18.76 12.63
CA PRO A 536 5.56 18.18 13.51
C PRO A 536 5.36 19.05 14.76
N PHE A 537 4.15 19.57 14.96
CA PHE A 537 3.75 20.19 16.22
C PHE A 537 3.93 19.16 17.36
N SER A 538 4.76 19.51 18.34
CA SER A 538 4.92 18.76 19.59
C SER A 538 3.65 18.95 20.42
N VAL A 539 2.76 17.96 20.40
CA VAL A 539 1.62 17.92 21.32
C VAL A 539 2.11 17.38 22.67
N PRO A 540 1.75 18.01 23.82
CA PRO A 540 2.02 17.47 25.14
C PRO A 540 1.37 16.09 25.32
N GLY A 541 1.94 15.26 26.20
CA GLY A 541 1.30 13.99 26.57
C GLY A 541 -0.09 14.25 27.17
N SER A 542 -1.08 13.47 26.70
CA SER A 542 -2.48 13.25 27.12
C SER A 542 -3.18 14.28 28.02
N PRO A 543 -4.48 14.59 27.79
CA PRO A 543 -5.27 15.42 28.72
C PRO A 543 -5.25 14.84 30.13
N ARG A 544 -4.89 15.66 31.14
CA ARG A 544 -5.01 15.28 32.56
C ARG A 544 -6.49 15.18 32.89
N ASP A 545 -6.92 13.99 33.32
CA ASP A 545 -8.29 13.77 33.74
C ASP A 545 -8.62 14.64 34.96
N ARG A 546 -9.84 15.17 35.01
CA ARG A 546 -10.25 16.26 35.92
C ARG A 546 -10.27 15.85 37.41
N THR A 547 -10.01 14.58 37.70
CA THR A 547 -10.01 13.94 39.02
C THR A 547 -8.60 13.67 39.56
N GLY A 548 -7.53 14.01 38.84
CA GLY A 548 -6.16 13.90 39.37
C GLY A 548 -5.67 12.48 39.66
N MET A 549 -6.39 11.44 39.22
CA MET A 549 -5.92 10.07 39.29
C MET A 549 -4.92 9.80 38.17
N MET A 550 -3.68 9.51 38.55
CA MET A 550 -2.60 9.12 37.66
C MET A 550 -2.88 7.75 37.03
N THR A 551 -2.61 7.63 35.74
CA THR A 551 -2.64 6.33 35.05
C THR A 551 -1.30 5.60 35.27
N PRO A 552 -1.24 4.27 35.16
CA PRO A 552 0.01 3.51 35.37
C PRO A 552 1.20 3.96 34.51
N GLY A 553 0.97 4.67 33.41
CA GLY A 553 2.02 5.29 32.58
C GLY A 553 2.72 6.50 33.24
N ASP A 554 2.11 7.15 34.22
CA ASP A 554 2.65 8.31 34.94
C ASP A 554 3.68 7.92 36.01
N PHE A 555 3.68 6.67 36.47
CA PHE A 555 4.68 6.20 37.45
C PHE A 555 6.08 6.06 36.84
N ALA A 556 6.16 5.75 35.53
CA ALA A 556 7.43 5.63 34.83
C ALA A 556 8.07 6.99 34.52
N SER A 557 7.28 8.08 34.47
CA SER A 557 7.75 9.43 34.10
C SER A 557 8.16 10.30 35.29
N LEU A 558 7.76 9.96 36.52
CA LEU A 558 8.10 10.74 37.72
C LEU A 558 9.48 10.41 38.31
N GLN A 559 10.01 9.21 38.10
CA GLN A 559 11.24 8.77 38.77
C GLN A 559 12.51 9.41 38.17
N GLU A 560 12.43 10.00 36.97
CA GLU A 560 13.56 10.68 36.30
C GLU A 560 13.41 12.21 36.21
N GLY A 561 12.30 12.79 36.70
CA GLY A 561 11.96 14.21 36.54
C GLY A 561 12.58 15.18 37.57
N ARG A 562 13.57 14.75 38.37
CA ARG A 562 14.12 15.57 39.45
C ARG A 562 15.42 16.32 39.12
N GLU A 563 15.88 16.26 37.88
CA GLU A 563 17.02 17.06 37.43
C GLU A 563 16.61 18.02 36.32
N GLY A 564 16.35 19.25 36.76
CA GLY A 564 16.66 20.50 36.07
C GLY A 564 16.17 20.68 34.64
N LEU A 565 15.17 21.55 34.46
CA LEU A 565 15.21 22.62 33.45
C LEU A 565 14.09 23.64 33.74
N SER A 566 14.51 24.89 33.93
CA SER A 566 13.69 26.07 34.15
C SER A 566 12.82 26.37 32.91
N THR A 567 11.54 26.71 33.12
CA THR A 567 10.59 27.09 32.08
C THR A 567 9.99 28.45 32.42
N GLU A 568 10.55 29.50 31.84
CA GLU A 568 9.90 30.81 31.73
C GLU A 568 10.01 31.24 30.27
N ASP A 569 8.88 31.15 29.56
CA ASP A 569 8.48 31.93 28.37
C ASP A 569 7.50 31.13 27.50
N TYR A 570 6.22 31.12 27.90
CA TYR A 570 5.10 30.78 27.01
C TYR A 570 3.96 31.77 27.23
N ILE A 571 3.81 32.71 26.30
CA ILE A 571 2.62 33.56 26.18
C ILE A 571 1.54 32.73 25.47
N ALA A 572 0.40 32.56 26.15
CA ALA A 572 -0.76 31.82 25.66
C ALA A 572 -1.51 32.59 24.57
N TRP A 573 -1.80 31.93 23.44
CA TRP A 573 -2.81 32.35 22.47
C TRP A 573 -3.97 31.33 22.48
N LYS A 574 -5.19 31.83 22.70
CA LYS A 574 -6.44 31.05 22.69
C LYS A 574 -6.91 30.81 21.25
N LEU A 575 -7.34 29.58 20.95
CA LEU A 575 -8.08 29.21 19.74
C LEU A 575 -9.55 29.68 19.83
N PRO A 576 -10.19 30.11 18.73
CA PRO A 576 -11.65 30.26 18.64
C PRO A 576 -12.34 28.89 18.54
N GLU A 577 -13.59 28.86 18.99
CA GLU A 577 -14.45 27.68 19.16
C GLU A 577 -14.83 26.99 17.84
N GLU A 578 -14.97 25.67 17.91
CA GLU A 578 -15.39 24.76 16.83
C GLU A 578 -16.87 24.99 16.49
N GLU A 579 -17.19 25.15 15.20
CA GLU A 579 -18.57 25.01 14.68
C GLU A 579 -18.76 23.60 14.10
N ASP A 580 -19.88 22.99 14.47
CA ASP A 580 -20.28 21.60 14.22
C ASP A 580 -20.54 21.26 12.73
N ALA A 581 -20.56 19.95 12.47
CA ALA A 581 -20.67 19.31 11.16
C ALA A 581 -22.06 19.48 10.49
N GLU A 582 -22.12 20.19 9.37
CA GLU A 582 -23.23 20.08 8.41
C GLU A 582 -22.93 19.08 7.28
N GLU A 583 -23.88 18.18 7.08
CA GLU A 583 -24.00 17.24 5.96
C GLU A 583 -23.99 17.99 4.62
N TYR A 584 -23.04 17.70 3.73
CA TYR A 584 -23.00 18.21 2.35
C TYR A 584 -23.71 17.24 1.38
N PRO A 585 -24.91 17.55 0.86
CA PRO A 585 -25.42 16.90 -0.33
C PRO A 585 -24.92 17.65 -1.58
N PHE A 586 -24.16 16.99 -2.46
CA PHE A 586 -23.87 17.50 -3.80
C PHE A 586 -24.92 17.00 -4.80
N PRO A 587 -25.91 17.80 -5.23
CA PRO A 587 -26.76 17.43 -6.35
C PRO A 587 -26.09 17.81 -7.67
N LEU A 588 -25.47 16.83 -8.35
CA LEU A 588 -25.10 16.96 -9.77
C LEU A 588 -26.36 16.79 -10.63
N THR A 589 -27.12 17.87 -10.82
CA THR A 589 -28.20 17.91 -11.81
C THR A 589 -27.77 18.73 -13.02
N LEU A 590 -27.60 18.06 -14.16
CA LEU A 590 -27.45 18.71 -15.47
C LEU A 590 -28.72 19.55 -15.75
N ARG A 591 -28.55 20.86 -15.97
CA ARG A 591 -29.67 21.76 -16.26
C ARG A 591 -30.29 21.39 -17.61
N LYS A 592 -31.60 21.11 -17.64
CA LYS A 592 -32.38 21.11 -18.88
C LYS A 592 -32.74 22.55 -19.26
N LYS A 593 -32.55 22.87 -20.54
CA LYS A 593 -32.79 24.18 -21.16
C LYS A 593 -34.20 24.71 -20.83
N ALA A 594 -34.27 25.89 -20.18
CA ALA A 594 -35.53 26.63 -20.06
C ALA A 594 -35.86 27.32 -21.39
N VAL A 595 -37.13 27.23 -21.80
CA VAL A 595 -37.70 27.95 -22.96
C VAL A 595 -37.76 29.45 -22.62
N PRO A 596 -37.58 30.40 -23.57
CA PRO A 596 -37.53 31.82 -23.25
C PRO A 596 -38.88 32.31 -22.72
N VAL A 597 -38.86 32.94 -21.55
CA VAL A 597 -40.00 33.65 -20.96
C VAL A 597 -39.94 35.10 -21.46
N GLU A 598 -40.98 35.54 -22.17
CA GLU A 598 -41.18 36.96 -22.49
C GLU A 598 -41.35 37.79 -21.21
N GLN A 599 -40.72 38.97 -21.19
CA GLN A 599 -40.76 39.90 -20.05
C GLN A 599 -42.14 40.58 -19.92
N PRO A 600 -42.59 40.88 -18.68
CA PRO A 600 -43.91 41.44 -18.42
C PRO A 600 -43.99 42.96 -18.66
N HIS A 601 -45.17 43.41 -19.13
CA HIS A 601 -45.56 44.81 -19.31
C HIS A 601 -45.86 45.58 -18.02
N SER A 602 -45.64 46.91 -18.04
CA SER A 602 -46.56 48.03 -17.63
C SER A 602 -45.82 49.32 -17.22
N PRO A 603 -46.44 50.53 -17.09
CA PRO A 603 -47.80 50.98 -17.47
C PRO A 603 -47.88 52.40 -18.15
N ASP A 604 -49.12 52.79 -18.49
CA ASP A 604 -49.69 54.14 -18.71
C ASP A 604 -49.44 54.95 -20.00
N ARG A 605 -50.45 54.99 -20.88
CA ARG A 605 -51.27 56.20 -21.16
C ARG A 605 -52.37 55.94 -22.21
N GLU A 606 -53.62 56.13 -21.77
CA GLU A 606 -54.77 56.78 -22.42
C GLU A 606 -55.18 56.50 -23.90
N VAL A 607 -56.51 56.54 -24.08
CA VAL A 607 -57.28 56.95 -25.28
C VAL A 607 -57.96 55.84 -26.12
N THR A 608 -59.16 55.47 -25.66
CA THR A 608 -60.47 55.39 -26.36
C THR A 608 -60.67 54.66 -27.71
N THR A 609 -61.67 53.77 -27.67
CA THR A 609 -62.86 53.62 -28.55
C THR A 609 -62.83 52.92 -29.90
N ASN A 610 -63.76 51.96 -29.98
CA ASN A 610 -64.69 51.59 -31.07
C ASN A 610 -64.22 50.66 -32.19
N GLY A 611 -65.08 49.65 -32.46
CA GLY A 611 -65.42 49.30 -33.84
C GLY A 611 -65.23 47.83 -34.25
N ASP A 612 -66.16 46.98 -33.81
CA ASP A 612 -67.04 46.16 -34.65
C ASP A 612 -66.55 45.43 -35.93
N ASN A 613 -67.01 44.18 -36.04
CA ASN A 613 -67.43 43.45 -37.24
C ASN A 613 -66.41 42.82 -38.24
N SER A 614 -66.39 41.48 -38.19
CA SER A 614 -66.90 40.58 -39.25
C SER A 614 -66.04 40.29 -40.52
N VAL A 615 -65.83 38.97 -40.72
CA VAL A 615 -66.15 38.19 -41.95
C VAL A 615 -65.13 38.14 -43.12
N LYS A 616 -64.93 36.88 -43.58
CA LYS A 616 -64.35 36.36 -44.85
C LYS A 616 -62.82 36.51 -44.98
N SER A 617 -62.06 35.50 -45.39
CA SER A 617 -62.31 34.24 -46.10
C SER A 617 -61.06 33.37 -45.99
#